data_AF-A0A7S0FZI6-F1
#
_entry.id   AF-A0A7S0FZI6-F1
#
_cell.length_a   1.000
_cell.length_b   1.000
_cell.length_c   1.000
_cell.angle_alpha   90.00
_cell.angle_beta   90.00
_cell.angle_gamma   90.00
#
_symmetry.space_group_name_H-M   'P 1'
#
loop_
_entity.id
_entity.type
_entity.pdbx_description
1 polymer ?
#
loop_
_entity_poly.entity_id
_entity_poly.type
_entity_poly.pdbx_seq_one_letter_code
_entity_poly.pdbx_strand_id
1 'polypeptide(L)'
;LEDGRLGLIDWGQVARLSDVQRVQFAKAVLAVADRDEPLIAHLARELGVRTEQGSDWVAMKLGTFWLGSFGEEVVGELGGATSFEENLARIDRLVSTGEEYFVAVRCLLLTRGVAALIGFPCAVSSV
;
A
#
# COMPACT_ATOMS: atom_id res chain seq x y z
N LEU A 1 -25.62 8.75 9.29
CA LEU A 1 -26.47 9.54 10.21
C LEU A 1 -27.39 10.42 9.38
N GLU A 2 -28.56 10.81 9.87
CA GLU A 2 -29.52 11.61 9.08
C GLU A 2 -28.94 12.98 8.64
N ASP A 3 -27.86 13.43 9.29
CA ASP A 3 -27.13 14.66 9.00
C ASP A 3 -25.94 14.47 8.02
N GLY A 4 -25.82 13.32 7.38
CA GLY A 4 -24.74 13.04 6.43
C GLY A 4 -23.38 12.72 7.05
N ARG A 5 -23.25 12.70 8.39
CA ARG A 5 -22.01 12.23 9.04
C ARG A 5 -21.88 10.72 8.97
N LEU A 6 -20.62 10.27 8.93
CA LEU A 6 -20.23 8.88 9.07
C LEU A 6 -19.95 8.55 10.54
N GLY A 7 -20.71 7.61 11.10
CA GLY A 7 -20.43 7.07 12.42
C GLY A 7 -19.42 5.93 12.31
N LEU A 8 -18.22 6.12 12.88
CA LEU A 8 -17.26 5.04 13.08
C LEU A 8 -17.61 4.36 14.41
N ILE A 9 -17.79 3.04 14.43
CA ILE A 9 -18.31 2.30 15.60
C ILE A 9 -17.37 1.20 16.10
N ASP A 10 -16.28 0.93 15.39
CA ASP A 10 -15.34 -0.14 15.70
C ASP A 10 -13.91 0.41 15.79
N TRP A 11 -13.26 0.14 16.92
CA TRP A 11 -11.88 0.53 17.23
C TRP A 11 -11.00 -0.68 17.59
N GLY A 12 -11.42 -1.91 17.25
CA GLY A 12 -10.69 -3.14 17.58
C GLY A 12 -9.34 -3.32 16.88
N GLN A 13 -9.02 -2.48 15.89
CA GLN A 13 -7.82 -2.57 15.05
C GLN A 13 -7.05 -1.24 14.98
N VAL A 14 -7.03 -0.44 16.05
CA VAL A 14 -6.28 0.83 16.09
C VAL A 14 -4.79 0.58 16.26
N ALA A 15 -3.96 1.24 15.44
CA ALA A 15 -2.52 1.30 15.62
C ALA A 15 -2.06 2.73 15.94
N ARG A 16 -0.99 2.85 16.73
CA ARG A 16 -0.34 4.12 17.03
C ARG A 16 1.01 4.19 16.33
N LEU A 17 1.13 5.13 15.41
CA LEU A 17 2.42 5.52 14.83
C LEU A 17 3.01 6.69 15.62
N SER A 18 4.30 6.58 15.94
CA SER A 18 5.13 7.68 16.43
C SER A 18 5.31 8.76 15.37
N ASP A 19 5.81 9.94 15.75
CA ASP A 19 6.03 11.03 14.80
C ASP A 19 7.03 10.66 13.71
N VAL A 20 8.08 9.90 14.07
CA VAL A 20 9.08 9.39 13.11
C VAL A 20 8.43 8.44 12.11
N GLN A 21 7.65 7.47 12.59
CA GLN A 21 6.94 6.52 11.74
C GLN A 21 5.93 7.22 10.82
N ARG A 22 5.22 8.25 11.30
CA ARG A 22 4.30 9.05 10.49
C ARG A 22 5.02 9.76 9.34
N VAL A 23 6.18 10.35 9.62
CA VAL A 23 7.00 11.02 8.59
C VAL A 23 7.52 10.00 7.57
N GLN A 24 8.02 8.85 8.00
CA GLN A 24 8.48 7.78 7.10
C GLN A 24 7.36 7.29 6.20
N PHE A 25 6.19 7.01 6.78
CA PHE A 25 5.02 6.57 6.02
C PHE A 25 4.55 7.62 5.02
N ALA A 26 4.48 8.89 5.42
CA ALA A 26 4.08 9.98 4.54
C ALA A 26 5.04 10.15 3.35
N LYS A 27 6.35 10.05 3.56
CA LYS A 27 7.35 10.08 2.48
C LYS A 27 7.11 8.97 1.46
N ALA A 28 6.82 7.75 1.92
CA ALA A 28 6.56 6.62 1.03
C ALA A 28 5.30 6.85 0.19
N VAL A 29 4.24 7.39 0.78
CA VAL A 29 3.01 7.76 0.05
C VAL A 29 3.29 8.84 -1.00
N LEU A 30 4.09 9.85 -0.67
CA LEU A 30 4.47 10.91 -1.62
C LEU A 30 5.30 10.36 -2.79
N ALA A 31 6.28 9.50 -2.52
CA ALA A 31 7.07 8.86 -3.57
C ALA A 31 6.19 8.04 -4.55
N VAL A 32 5.18 7.35 -4.02
CA VAL A 32 4.18 6.63 -4.84
C VAL A 32 3.31 7.60 -5.64
N ALA A 33 2.88 8.72 -5.05
CA ALA A 33 2.12 9.74 -5.76
C ALA A 33 2.92 10.37 -6.91
N ASP A 34 4.22 10.61 -6.70
CA ASP A 34 5.15 11.18 -7.67
C ASP A 34 5.67 10.16 -8.70
N ARG A 35 5.34 8.87 -8.52
CA ARG A 35 5.81 7.75 -9.37
C ARG A 35 7.34 7.63 -9.44
N ASP A 36 8.03 7.96 -8.35
CA ASP A 36 9.49 7.84 -8.25
C ASP A 36 9.87 6.39 -7.87
N GLU A 37 9.92 5.51 -8.87
CA GLU A 37 10.16 4.07 -8.66
C GLU A 37 11.39 3.73 -7.79
N PRO A 38 12.58 4.32 -8.02
CA PRO A 38 13.73 4.12 -7.14
C PRO A 38 13.45 4.53 -5.69
N LEU A 39 12.81 5.69 -5.48
CA LEU A 39 12.49 6.16 -4.15
C LEU A 39 11.43 5.30 -3.47
N ILE A 40 10.45 4.80 -4.22
CA ILE A 40 9.44 3.85 -3.72
C ILE A 40 10.13 2.57 -3.24
N ALA A 41 11.03 1.98 -4.04
CA ALA A 41 11.77 0.77 -3.64
C ALA A 41 12.59 1.00 -2.36
N HIS A 42 13.26 2.16 -2.26
CA HIS A 42 14.03 2.53 -1.09
C HIS A 42 13.14 2.68 0.16
N LEU A 43 12.07 3.47 0.06
CA LEU A 43 11.18 3.74 1.19
C LEU A 43 10.36 2.50 1.60
N ALA A 44 9.96 1.64 0.65
CA ALA A 44 9.32 0.37 0.97
C ALA A 44 10.23 -0.49 1.88
N ARG A 45 11.54 -0.50 1.64
CA ARG A 45 12.50 -1.17 2.53
C ARG A 45 12.65 -0.45 3.86
N GLU A 46 12.64 0.88 3.91
CA GLU A 46 12.63 1.59 5.20
C GLU A 46 11.39 1.24 6.02
N LEU A 47 10.25 1.00 5.38
CA LEU A 47 9.02 0.52 6.02
C LEU A 47 9.06 -0.97 6.40
N GLY A 48 10.15 -1.69 6.10
CA GLY A 48 10.35 -3.07 6.53
C GLY A 48 10.11 -4.14 5.47
N VAL A 49 9.82 -3.77 4.22
CA VAL A 49 9.73 -4.75 3.11
C VAL A 49 11.07 -5.44 2.91
N ARG A 50 11.10 -6.76 3.00
CA ARG A 50 12.27 -7.59 2.69
C ARG A 50 11.86 -8.74 1.80
N THR A 51 12.64 -9.03 0.78
CA THR A 51 12.42 -10.14 -0.14
C THR A 51 13.64 -11.08 -0.12
N GLU A 52 13.49 -12.30 -0.60
CA GLU A 52 14.56 -13.32 -0.56
C GLU A 52 15.82 -12.87 -1.34
N GLN A 53 15.63 -12.24 -2.51
CA GLN A 53 16.72 -11.76 -3.37
C GLN A 53 17.00 -10.26 -3.22
N GLY A 54 16.21 -9.56 -2.39
CA GLY A 54 16.35 -8.12 -2.20
C GLY A 54 15.97 -7.27 -3.41
N SER A 55 15.11 -7.76 -4.31
CA SER A 55 14.73 -7.09 -5.56
C SER A 55 14.12 -5.70 -5.36
N ASP A 56 14.74 -4.68 -5.98
CA ASP A 56 14.20 -3.31 -6.05
C ASP A 56 12.83 -3.27 -6.72
N TRP A 57 12.69 -4.04 -7.80
CA TRP A 57 11.46 -4.05 -8.59
C TRP A 57 10.29 -4.63 -7.78
N VAL A 58 10.52 -5.72 -7.03
CA VAL A 58 9.49 -6.30 -6.16
C VAL A 58 9.14 -5.35 -5.00
N ALA A 59 10.14 -4.71 -4.38
CA ALA A 59 9.89 -3.72 -3.33
C ALA A 59 9.10 -2.51 -3.85
N MET A 60 9.43 -2.02 -5.06
CA MET A 60 8.70 -0.95 -5.73
C MET A 60 7.25 -1.35 -6.01
N LYS A 61 7.03 -2.55 -6.59
CA LYS A 61 5.69 -3.05 -6.90
C LYS A 61 4.83 -3.18 -5.64
N LEU A 62 5.37 -3.74 -4.55
CA LEU A 62 4.67 -3.84 -3.27
C LEU A 62 4.34 -2.45 -2.71
N GLY A 63 5.30 -1.53 -2.71
CA GLY A 63 5.08 -0.15 -2.25
C GLY A 63 3.96 0.54 -3.02
N THR A 64 3.99 0.47 -4.35
CA THR A 64 2.97 1.05 -5.22
C THR A 64 1.59 0.44 -4.99
N PHE A 65 1.50 -0.89 -4.87
CA PHE A 65 0.24 -1.59 -4.62
C PHE A 65 -0.36 -1.25 -3.23
N TRP A 66 0.46 -1.36 -2.19
CA TRP A 66 0.06 -1.15 -0.81
C TRP A 66 -0.28 0.30 -0.46
N LEU A 67 0.38 1.28 -1.09
CA LEU A 67 0.24 2.70 -0.73
C LEU A 67 -0.50 3.53 -1.79
N GLY A 68 -0.62 3.06 -3.03
CA GLY A 68 -1.09 3.86 -4.17
C GLY A 68 -2.24 3.26 -4.95
N SER A 69 -1.95 2.43 -5.95
CA SER A 69 -2.93 1.95 -6.92
C SER A 69 -2.89 0.42 -7.05
N PHE A 70 -4.05 -0.18 -7.33
CA PHE A 70 -4.17 -1.54 -7.83
C PHE A 70 -4.80 -1.57 -9.23
N GLY A 71 -4.68 -0.46 -9.96
CA GLY A 71 -5.08 -0.34 -11.35
C GLY A 71 -4.22 -1.20 -12.27
N GLU A 72 -4.68 -1.36 -13.51
CA GLU A 72 -4.08 -2.24 -14.52
C GLU A 72 -2.59 -1.94 -14.74
N GLU A 73 -2.17 -0.69 -14.60
CA GLU A 73 -0.78 -0.25 -14.70
C GLU A 73 0.14 -0.86 -13.62
N VAL A 74 -0.42 -1.24 -12.47
CA VAL A 74 0.32 -1.85 -11.36
C VAL A 74 0.23 -3.36 -11.41
N VAL A 75 -0.99 -3.89 -11.60
CA VAL A 75 -1.30 -5.31 -11.37
C VAL A 75 -1.50 -6.12 -12.65
N GLY A 76 -1.65 -5.49 -13.81
CA GLY A 76 -2.05 -6.15 -15.07
C GLY A 76 -1.06 -7.24 -15.52
N GLU A 77 0.23 -6.92 -15.52
CA GLU A 77 1.30 -7.89 -15.85
C GLU A 77 1.43 -9.02 -14.81
N LEU A 78 0.79 -8.87 -13.64
CA LEU A 78 0.77 -9.82 -12.53
C LEU A 78 -0.61 -10.47 -12.36
N GLY A 79 -1.42 -10.51 -13.43
CA GLY A 79 -2.68 -11.25 -13.45
C GLY A 79 -3.82 -10.59 -12.65
N GLY A 80 -3.71 -9.29 -12.37
CA GLY A 80 -4.73 -8.54 -11.65
C GLY A 80 -4.53 -8.49 -10.14
N ALA A 81 -5.31 -7.65 -9.46
CA ALA A 81 -5.14 -7.37 -8.03
C ALA A 81 -5.26 -8.61 -7.13
N THR A 82 -6.09 -9.59 -7.51
CA THR A 82 -6.31 -10.82 -6.74
C THR A 82 -5.11 -11.78 -6.78
N SER A 83 -4.39 -11.84 -7.90
CA SER A 83 -3.23 -12.73 -8.07
C SER A 83 -1.90 -12.01 -7.90
N PHE A 84 -1.92 -10.71 -7.60
CA PHE A 84 -0.75 -9.86 -7.53
C PHE A 84 0.34 -10.42 -6.60
N GLU A 85 0.01 -10.64 -5.33
CA GLU A 85 1.02 -11.10 -4.34
C GLU A 85 1.54 -12.51 -4.66
N GLU A 86 0.67 -13.42 -5.14
CA GLU A 86 1.06 -14.77 -5.53
C GLU A 86 2.02 -14.78 -6.73
N ASN A 87 1.73 -13.96 -7.75
CA ASN A 87 2.57 -13.84 -8.94
C ASN A 87 3.89 -13.12 -8.64
N LEU A 88 3.84 -12.10 -7.79
CA LEU A 88 5.05 -11.40 -7.34
C LEU A 88 5.99 -12.34 -6.57
N ALA A 89 5.43 -13.19 -5.70
CA ALA A 89 6.19 -14.17 -4.90
C ALA A 89 6.86 -15.27 -5.75
N ARG A 90 6.43 -15.49 -7.00
CA ARG A 90 7.12 -16.38 -7.95
C ARG A 90 8.40 -15.76 -8.52
N ILE A 91 8.53 -14.44 -8.46
CA ILE A 91 9.69 -13.68 -8.94
C ILE A 91 10.71 -13.54 -7.80
N ASP A 92 10.28 -12.94 -6.69
CA ASP A 92 11.07 -12.83 -5.47
C ASP A 92 10.11 -12.82 -4.26
N ARG A 93 10.27 -13.80 -3.36
CA ARG A 93 9.32 -14.02 -2.27
C ARG A 93 9.50 -12.95 -1.19
N LEU A 94 8.37 -12.42 -0.72
CA LEU A 94 8.31 -11.53 0.44
C LEU A 94 8.65 -12.30 1.73
N VAL A 95 9.67 -11.85 2.44
CA VAL A 95 10.17 -12.40 3.71
C VAL A 95 9.66 -11.61 4.91
N SER A 96 9.49 -10.29 4.77
CA SER A 96 8.96 -9.42 5.81
C SER A 96 8.21 -8.22 5.22
N THR A 97 7.14 -7.81 5.88
CA THR A 97 6.27 -6.69 5.50
C THR A 97 6.50 -5.43 6.35
N GLY A 98 7.27 -5.53 7.44
CA GLY A 98 7.39 -4.48 8.44
C GLY A 98 6.14 -4.34 9.32
N GLU A 99 6.07 -5.13 10.39
CA GLU A 99 4.87 -5.26 11.25
C GLU A 99 4.36 -3.93 11.81
N GLU A 100 5.26 -2.97 12.06
CA GLU A 100 4.93 -1.65 12.63
C GLU A 100 3.98 -0.82 11.75
N TYR A 101 3.98 -1.05 10.43
CA TYR A 101 3.17 -0.30 9.47
C TYR A 101 1.98 -1.10 8.94
N PHE A 102 1.84 -2.37 9.33
CA PHE A 102 0.87 -3.30 8.76
C PHE A 102 -0.57 -2.77 8.83
N VAL A 103 -0.97 -2.23 9.99
CA VAL A 103 -2.31 -1.67 10.16
C VAL A 103 -2.53 -0.45 9.27
N ALA A 104 -1.53 0.44 9.14
CA ALA A 104 -1.63 1.63 8.30
C ALA A 104 -1.75 1.27 6.80
N VAL A 105 -0.93 0.33 6.33
CA VAL A 105 -1.00 -0.22 4.98
C VAL A 105 -2.35 -0.88 4.71
N ARG A 106 -2.81 -1.73 5.64
CA ARG A 106 -4.09 -2.43 5.54
C ARG A 106 -5.25 -1.45 5.49
N CYS A 107 -5.23 -0.39 6.30
CA CYS A 107 -6.22 0.68 6.23
C CYS A 107 -6.30 1.32 4.84
N LEU A 108 -5.17 1.60 4.19
CA LEU A 108 -5.15 2.14 2.83
C LEU A 108 -5.75 1.15 1.82
N LEU A 109 -5.33 -0.11 1.84
CA LEU A 109 -5.87 -1.15 0.93
C LEU A 109 -7.38 -1.30 1.08
N LEU A 110 -7.87 -1.49 2.31
CA LEU A 110 -9.29 -1.74 2.57
C LEU A 110 -10.16 -0.52 2.29
N THR A 111 -9.70 0.68 2.65
CA THR A 111 -10.47 1.91 2.38
C THR A 111 -10.61 2.13 0.87
N ARG A 112 -9.55 1.90 0.09
CA ARG A 112 -9.61 1.96 -1.37
C ARG A 112 -10.50 0.88 -1.96
N GLY A 113 -10.47 -0.34 -1.42
CA GLY A 113 -11.35 -1.43 -1.84
C GLY A 113 -12.84 -1.13 -1.59
N VAL A 114 -13.17 -0.53 -0.44
CA VAL A 114 -14.54 -0.08 -0.15
C VAL A 114 -14.95 1.06 -1.07
N ALA A 115 -14.07 2.03 -1.31
CA ALA A 115 -14.31 3.12 -2.27
C ALA A 115 -14.62 2.57 -3.67
N ALA A 116 -13.85 1.57 -4.13
CA ALA A 116 -14.09 0.85 -5.38
C ALA A 116 -15.51 0.27 -5.45
N LEU A 117 -15.90 -0.44 -4.40
CA LEU A 117 -17.14 -1.20 -4.34
C LEU A 117 -18.38 -0.29 -4.43
N ILE A 118 -18.29 0.93 -3.91
CA ILE A 118 -19.38 1.91 -3.93
C ILE A 118 -19.29 2.89 -5.13
N GLY A 119 -18.39 2.63 -6.08
CA GLY A 119 -18.30 3.36 -7.35
C GLY A 119 -17.40 4.61 -7.34
N PHE A 120 -16.56 4.80 -6.32
CA PHE A 120 -15.51 5.82 -6.35
C PHE A 120 -14.22 5.30 -6.98
N PRO A 121 -13.47 6.15 -7.72
CA PRO A 121 -12.19 5.76 -8.32
C PRO A 121 -11.14 5.41 -7.23
N CYS A 122 -10.32 4.39 -7.50
CA CYS A 122 -9.42 3.76 -6.52
C CYS A 122 -8.02 4.36 -6.37
N ALA A 123 -7.74 5.51 -6.98
CA ALA A 123 -6.41 6.11 -6.95
C ALA A 123 -6.24 7.04 -5.73
N VAL A 124 -5.10 6.94 -5.04
CA VAL A 124 -4.71 7.85 -3.93
C VAL A 124 -4.26 9.22 -4.44
N SER A 125 -3.90 9.33 -5.73
CA SER A 125 -3.59 10.59 -6.38
C SER A 125 -4.30 10.68 -7.73
N SER A 126 -4.98 11.80 -7.94
CA SER A 126 -5.40 12.26 -9.26
C SER A 126 -4.40 13.33 -9.67
N VAL A 127 -3.61 13.02 -10.69
CA VAL A 127 -2.95 14.03 -11.53
C VAL A 127 -3.38 13.74 -12.96
#